data_AF-A0A645GK12-F1
#
_entry.id   AF-A0A645GK12-F1
#
_cell.length_a   1.000
_cell.length_b   1.000
_cell.length_c   1.000
_cell.angle_alpha   90.00
_cell.angle_beta   90.00
_cell.angle_gamma   90.00
#
_symmetry.space_group_name_H-M   'P 1'
#
loop_
_entity.id
_entity.type
_entity.pdbx_description
1 polymer ?
#
loop_
_entity_poly.entity_id
_entity_poly.type
_entity_poly.pdbx_seq_one_letter_code
_entity_poly.pdbx_strand_id
1 'polypeptide(L)'
;MLMDAAVKAVGGKIEDKAAFGKALATVKAPSTRGEYRFGNNHYPIQAYYLREVVKNADGSVSNKFVGKVMDEHVDAYAKDCKM
;
A
#
# COMPACT_ATOMS: atom_id res chain seq x y z
N MET A 1 0.26 -3.93 10.56
CA MET A 1 -0.78 -3.12 9.89
C MET A 1 -0.36 -1.65 9.93
N LEU A 2 -0.62 -0.84 8.89
CA LEU A 2 -0.10 0.54 8.80
C LEU A 2 -0.57 1.44 9.96
N MET A 3 -1.87 1.45 10.26
CA MET A 3 -2.43 2.26 11.35
C MET A 3 -1.84 1.88 12.71
N ASP A 4 -1.67 0.59 12.98
CA ASP A 4 -1.02 0.09 14.20
C ASP A 4 0.43 0.61 14.31
N ALA A 5 1.20 0.56 13.22
CA ALA A 5 2.56 1.11 13.20
C ALA A 5 2.59 2.61 13.47
N ALA A 6 1.65 3.38 12.90
CA ALA A 6 1.56 4.83 13.10
C ALA A 6 1.17 5.19 14.55
N VAL A 7 0.18 4.51 15.13
CA VAL A 7 -0.24 4.72 16.53
C VAL A 7 0.89 4.41 17.50
N LYS A 8 1.62 3.31 17.27
CA LYS A 8 2.80 2.94 18.07
C LYS A 8 3.92 3.97 17.93
N ALA A 9 4.16 4.48 16.72
CA ALA A 9 5.21 5.47 16.46
C ALA A 9 4.98 6.79 17.23
N VAL A 10 3.72 7.16 17.50
CA VAL A 10 3.38 8.33 18.32
C VAL A 10 3.08 8.00 19.79
N GLY A 11 3.34 6.76 20.22
CA GLY A 11 3.08 6.33 21.60
C GLY A 11 1.62 6.48 22.03
N GLY A 12 0.68 6.33 21.09
CA GLY A 12 -0.76 6.46 21.35
C GLY A 12 -1.31 7.90 21.29
N LYS A 13 -0.47 8.93 21.16
CA LYS A 13 -0.88 10.35 21.14
C LYS A 13 -1.42 10.79 19.79
N ILE A 14 -2.55 10.23 19.38
CA ILE A 14 -3.17 10.49 18.07
C ILE A 14 -3.78 11.90 17.96
N GLU A 15 -4.01 12.55 19.11
CA GLU A 15 -4.46 13.94 19.21
C GLU A 15 -3.40 14.95 18.73
N ASP A 16 -2.11 14.58 18.76
CA ASP A 16 -1.06 15.31 18.05
C ASP A 16 -1.17 15.00 16.55
N LYS A 17 -2.08 15.71 15.87
CA LYS A 17 -2.38 15.49 14.46
C LYS A 17 -1.17 15.70 13.56
N ALA A 18 -0.24 16.57 13.94
CA ALA A 18 0.96 16.84 13.15
C ALA A 18 1.93 15.64 13.24
N ALA A 19 2.22 15.17 14.45
CA ALA A 19 3.06 13.99 14.65
C ALA A 19 2.42 12.73 14.06
N PHE A 20 1.11 12.54 14.27
CA PHE A 20 0.39 11.38 13.75
C PHE A 20 0.29 11.39 12.24
N GLY A 21 0.02 12.55 11.62
CA GLY A 21 0.04 12.71 10.16
C GLY A 21 1.42 12.37 9.56
N LYS A 22 2.50 12.85 10.17
CA LYS A 22 3.87 12.50 9.76
C LYS A 22 4.15 11.00 9.92
N ALA A 23 3.68 10.38 11.01
CA ALA A 23 3.81 8.95 11.20
C ALA A 23 3.08 8.17 10.09
N LEU A 24 1.82 8.50 9.81
CA LEU A 24 1.04 7.86 8.73
C LEU A 24 1.74 7.94 7.36
N ALA A 25 2.40 9.06 7.05
CA ALA A 25 3.11 9.26 5.79
C ALA A 25 4.44 8.49 5.69
N THR A 26 5.04 8.06 6.81
CA THR A 26 6.44 7.58 6.83
C THR A 26 6.66 6.21 7.46
N VAL A 27 5.76 5.72 8.31
CA VAL A 27 5.92 4.41 8.93
C VAL A 27 5.87 3.29 7.89
N LYS A 28 6.73 2.29 8.10
CA LYS A 28 6.68 1.04 7.35
C LYS A 28 5.99 -0.03 8.18
N ALA A 29 5.05 -0.73 7.56
CA ALA A 29 4.44 -1.94 8.11
C ALA A 29 4.65 -3.11 7.14
N PRO A 30 4.85 -4.35 7.62
CA PRO A 30 4.94 -5.53 6.76
C PRO A 30 3.74 -5.66 5.83
N SER A 31 3.99 -6.06 4.58
CA SER A 31 2.98 -6.24 3.54
C SER A 31 3.15 -7.59 2.86
N THR A 32 2.04 -8.29 2.64
CA THR A 32 2.02 -9.54 1.86
C THR A 32 2.27 -9.32 0.37
N ARG A 33 2.25 -8.06 -0.09
CA ARG A 33 2.55 -7.65 -1.47
C ARG A 33 4.02 -7.27 -1.67
N GLY A 34 4.86 -7.34 -0.63
CA GLY A 34 6.25 -6.90 -0.67
C GLY A 34 6.42 -5.42 -0.32
N GLU A 35 7.56 -4.85 -0.71
CA GLU A 35 7.93 -3.47 -0.42
C GLU A 35 6.95 -2.46 -1.03
N TYR A 36 6.74 -1.35 -0.32
CA TYR A 36 5.99 -0.20 -0.78
C TYR A 36 6.54 1.08 -0.16
N ARG A 37 6.18 2.20 -0.77
CA ARG A 37 6.37 3.55 -0.23
C ARG A 37 5.18 4.42 -0.63
N PHE A 38 5.03 5.58 -0.01
CA PHE A 38 3.99 6.53 -0.40
C PHE A 38 4.50 7.55 -1.42
N GLY A 39 3.64 7.95 -2.34
CA GLY A 39 3.83 9.13 -3.18
C GLY A 39 3.60 10.42 -2.39
N ASN A 40 3.83 11.56 -3.06
CA ASN A 40 3.55 12.89 -2.52
C ASN A 40 2.09 13.08 -2.12
N ASN A 41 1.17 12.33 -2.74
CA ASN A 41 -0.27 12.33 -2.52
C ASN A 41 -0.74 11.29 -1.47
N HIS A 42 0.17 10.68 -0.71
CA HIS A 42 -0.09 9.58 0.22
C HIS A 42 -0.66 8.30 -0.43
N TYR A 43 -0.60 8.16 -1.76
CA TYR A 43 -1.00 6.93 -2.43
C TYR A 43 0.15 5.91 -2.45
N PRO A 44 -0.10 4.60 -2.23
CA PRO A 44 0.95 3.60 -2.19
C PRO A 44 1.52 3.34 -3.59
N ILE A 45 2.84 3.46 -3.69
CA ILE A 45 3.65 3.00 -4.82
C ILE A 45 4.15 1.61 -4.45
N GLN A 46 3.67 0.63 -5.21
CA GLN A 46 3.81 -0.79 -4.94
C GLN A 46 3.68 -1.59 -6.24
N ALA A 47 4.02 -2.88 -6.17
CA ALA A 47 3.86 -3.78 -7.29
C ALA A 47 2.39 -3.97 -7.71
N TYR A 48 2.16 -3.95 -9.02
CA TYR A 48 0.92 -4.41 -9.66
C TYR A 48 1.17 -5.74 -10.37
N TYR A 49 0.21 -6.64 -10.24
CA TYR A 49 0.32 -8.01 -10.73
C TYR A 49 -0.80 -8.32 -11.70
N LEU A 50 -0.43 -8.86 -12.86
CA LEU A 50 -1.39 -9.46 -13.77
C LEU A 50 -1.85 -10.80 -13.20
N ARG A 51 -3.16 -11.00 -13.21
CA ARG A 51 -3.81 -12.21 -12.73
C ARG A 51 -4.84 -12.68 -13.75
N GLU A 52 -5.04 -13.98 -13.78
CA GLU A 52 -6.05 -14.64 -14.60
C GLU A 52 -7.04 -15.37 -13.69
N VAL A 53 -8.33 -15.23 -13.96
CA VAL A 53 -9.37 -15.99 -13.24
C VAL A 53 -9.47 -17.38 -13.87
N VAL A 54 -9.18 -18.41 -13.08
CA VAL A 54 -9.16 -19.80 -13.55
C VAL A 54 -10.09 -20.67 -12.71
N LYS A 55 -10.63 -21.74 -13.31
CA LYS A 55 -11.31 -22.82 -12.60
C LYS A 55 -10.30 -23.93 -12.30
N ASN A 56 -10.14 -24.25 -11.03
CA ASN A 56 -9.24 -25.29 -10.54
C ASN A 56 -9.84 -26.70 -10.76
N ALA A 57 -9.01 -27.73 -10.61
CA ALA A 57 -9.44 -29.13 -10.79
C ALA A 57 -10.52 -29.57 -9.81
N ASP A 58 -10.54 -28.98 -8.61
CA ASP A 58 -11.58 -29.19 -7.58
C ASP A 58 -12.89 -28.41 -7.85
N GLY A 59 -12.94 -27.66 -8.96
CA GLY A 59 -14.09 -26.85 -9.35
C GLY A 59 -14.11 -25.44 -8.75
N SER A 60 -13.20 -25.10 -7.84
CA SER A 60 -13.11 -23.75 -7.26
C SER A 60 -12.60 -22.72 -8.28
N VAL A 61 -12.96 -21.45 -8.11
CA VAL A 61 -12.48 -20.35 -8.95
C VAL A 61 -11.43 -19.56 -8.18
N SER A 62 -10.27 -19.32 -8.79
CA SER A 62 -9.16 -18.60 -8.15
C SER A 62 -8.46 -17.63 -9.09
N ASN A 63 -7.70 -16.69 -8.52
CA ASN A 63 -6.81 -15.80 -9.27
C ASN A 63 -5.43 -16.46 -9.39
N LYS A 64 -5.06 -16.90 -10.60
CA LYS A 64 -3.72 -17.37 -10.92
C LYS A 64 -2.79 -16.18 -11.13
N PHE A 65 -1.62 -16.22 -10.50
CA PHE A 65 -0.55 -15.26 -10.74
C PHE A 65 0.05 -15.45 -12.13
N VAL A 66 0.10 -14.38 -12.93
CA VAL A 66 0.74 -14.39 -14.25
C VAL A 66 2.11 -13.71 -14.19
N GLY A 67 2.19 -12.53 -13.57
CA GLY A 67 3.44 -11.80 -13.46
C GLY A 67 3.31 -10.42 -12.80
N LYS A 68 4.46 -9.82 -12.46
CA LYS A 68 4.54 -8.41 -12.04
C LYS A 68 4.61 -7.53 -13.28
N VAL A 69 3.69 -6.58 -13.41
CA VAL A 69 3.59 -5.69 -14.58
C VAL A 69 4.03 -4.26 -14.29
N MET A 70 4.03 -3.85 -13.01
CA MET A 70 4.54 -2.56 -12.56
C MET A 70 5.14 -2.72 -11.17
N ASP A 71 6.14 -1.92 -10.81
CA ASP A 71 6.84 -1.99 -9.50
C ASP A 71 6.92 -0.63 -8.79
N GLU A 72 7.31 0.41 -9.52
CA GLU A 72 7.46 1.78 -8.99
C GLU A 72 6.49 2.76 -9.66
N HIS A 73 5.32 2.26 -10.08
CA HIS A 73 4.33 3.10 -10.76
C HIS A 73 3.72 4.11 -9.78
N VAL A 74 3.93 5.38 -10.11
CA VAL A 74 3.23 6.52 -9.50
C VAL A 74 1.88 6.66 -10.19
N ASP A 75 0.81 6.83 -9.42
CA ASP A 75 -0.52 7.01 -10.01
C ASP A 75 -0.58 8.25 -10.91
N ALA A 76 -1.47 8.21 -11.90
CA ALA A 76 -1.54 9.22 -12.95
C ALA A 76 -1.85 10.64 -12.46
N TYR A 77 -2.38 10.80 -11.24
CA TYR A 77 -2.87 12.06 -10.70
C TYR A 77 -2.04 12.59 -9.52
N ALA A 78 -0.93 11.92 -9.17
CA ALA A 78 -0.04 12.34 -8.08
C ALA A 78 0.42 13.79 -8.23
N LYS A 79 0.64 14.24 -9.47
CA LYS A 79 1.04 15.63 -9.82
C LYS A 79 -0.05 16.67 -9.59
N ASP A 80 -1.32 16.26 -9.56
CA ASP A 80 -2.47 17.17 -9.42
C ASP A 80 -2.83 17.39 -7.93
N CYS A 81 -2.22 16.62 -7.03
CA CYS A 81 -2.40 16.72 -5.59
C CYS A 81 -1.49 17.82 -5.00
N LYS A 82 -2.10 18.86 -4.43
CA LYS A 82 -1.40 20.02 -3.83
C LYS A 82 -1.36 19.96 -2.30
N MET A 83 -1.05 18.78 -1.74
CA MET A 83 -0.84 18.65 -0.30
C MET A 83 0.41 19.38 0.18
#